data_AF-E6U9W5-F1
#
_entry.id   AF-E6U9W5-F1
#
_cell.length_a   1.000
_cell.length_b   1.000
_cell.length_c   1.000
_cell.angle_alpha   90.00
_cell.angle_beta   90.00
_cell.angle_gamma   90.00
#
_symmetry.space_group_name_H-M   'P 1'
#
loop_
_entity.id
_entity.type
_entity.pdbx_description
1 polymer ?
#
loop_
_entity_poly.entity_id
_entity_poly.type
_entity_poly.pdbx_seq_one_letter_code
_entity_poly.pdbx_strand_id
1 'polypeptide(L)' 'MKTQKLNFRFHNPNTAEAAAGYILDILIEANKAKLEQAVQTAASSFEQQIRIQKSRSA' A
#
# COMPACT_ATOMS: atom_id res chain seq x y z
N MET A 1 14.14 41.80 28.61
CA MET A 1 13.70 40.38 28.69
C MET A 1 14.60 39.57 27.76
N LYS A 2 15.37 38.59 28.28
CA LYS A 2 16.20 37.74 27.42
C LYS A 2 15.30 36.75 26.68
N THR A 3 15.32 36.78 25.35
CA THR A 3 14.67 35.79 24.49
C THR A 3 15.34 34.44 24.70
N GLN A 4 14.66 33.53 25.41
CA GLN A 4 15.10 32.14 25.50
C GLN A 4 14.71 31.44 24.20
N LYS A 5 15.71 31.00 23.42
CA LYS A 5 15.48 30.21 22.22
C LYS A 5 15.00 28.82 22.64
N LEU A 6 13.74 28.51 22.36
CA LEU A 6 13.19 27.18 22.56
C LEU A 6 13.80 26.25 21.50
N ASN A 7 14.68 25.33 21.91
CA ASN A 7 15.27 24.35 21.01
C ASN A 7 14.44 23.07 21.07
N PHE A 8 13.56 22.89 20.08
CA PHE A 8 12.81 21.66 19.94
C PHE A 8 13.66 20.61 19.22
N ARG A 9 13.80 19.42 19.81
CA ARG A 9 14.45 18.26 19.17
C ARG A 9 13.48 17.09 19.22
N PHE A 10 13.05 16.64 18.04
CA PHE A 10 12.30 15.40 17.92
C PHE A 10 13.31 14.24 17.96
N HIS A 11 13.31 13.51 19.07
CA HIS A 11 14.03 12.25 19.15
C HIS A 11 13.15 11.18 18.50
N ASN A 12 13.70 10.45 17.53
CA ASN A 12 13.12 9.20 17.09
C ASN A 12 13.61 8.11 18.05
N PRO A 13 12.74 7.56 18.93
CA PRO A 13 13.14 6.49 19.83
C PRO A 13 13.28 5.14 19.09
N ASN A 14 12.76 5.04 17.88
CA ASN A 14 12.78 3.81 17.09
C ASN A 14 14.11 3.69 16.34
N THR A 15 14.68 2.49 16.34
CA THR A 15 15.79 2.17 15.44
C THR A 15 15.32 2.27 13.98
N ALA A 16 16.27 2.35 13.04
CA ALA A 16 15.94 2.41 11.62
C ALA A 16 15.11 1.20 11.17
N GLU A 17 15.41 0.02 11.73
CA GLU A 17 14.72 -1.23 11.44
C GLU A 17 13.27 -1.20 11.93
N ALA A 18 13.04 -0.74 13.17
CA ALA A 18 11.69 -0.62 13.72
C ALA A 18 10.86 0.40 12.93
N ALA A 19 11.45 1.54 12.57
CA ALA A 19 10.79 2.55 11.74
C ALA A 19 10.44 2.00 10.34
N ALA A 20 11.34 1.25 9.72
CA ALA A 20 11.08 0.59 8.45
C ALA A 20 9.93 -0.43 8.55
N GLY A 21 9.86 -1.19 9.64
CA GLY A 21 8.75 -2.10 9.93
C GLY A 21 7.41 -1.38 9.99
N TYR A 22 7.31 -0.29 10.76
CA TYR A 22 6.08 0.49 10.84
C TYR A 22 5.66 1.09 9.48
N ILE A 23 6.62 1.58 8.70
CA ILE A 23 6.33 2.11 7.35
C ILE A 23 5.79 0.99 6.47
N LEU A 24 6.40 -0.19 6.50
CA LEU A 24 5.95 -1.34 5.73
C LEU A 24 4.52 -1.74 6.10
N ASP A 25 4.21 -1.85 7.40
CA ASP A 25 2.88 -2.20 7.88
C ASP A 25 1.80 -1.22 7.38
N ILE A 26 2.09 0.09 7.45
CA ILE A 26 1.19 1.14 6.95
C ILE A 26 0.99 1.00 5.44
N LEU A 27 2.06 0.75 4.67
CA LEU A 27 1.98 0.60 3.22
C LEU A 27 1.20 -0.65 2.82
N ILE A 28 1.31 -1.74 3.57
CA ILE A 28 0.52 -2.96 3.35
C ILE A 28 -0.96 -2.67 3.63
N GLU A 29 -1.27 -2.10 4.78
CA GLU A 29 -2.67 -1.84 5.18
C GLU A 29 -3.35 -0.85 4.23
N ALA A 30 -2.67 0.25 3.89
CA ALA A 30 -3.21 1.26 2.98
C ALA A 30 -3.45 0.74 1.55
N ASN A 31 -2.71 -0.27 1.12
CA ASN A 31 -2.84 -0.84 -0.23
C ASN A 31 -3.72 -2.09 -0.30
N LYS A 32 -4.17 -2.63 0.83
CA LYS A 32 -4.99 -3.85 0.87
C LYS A 32 -6.22 -3.77 -0.04
N ALA A 33 -6.99 -2.69 0.04
CA ALA A 33 -8.18 -2.51 -0.80
C ALA A 33 -7.85 -2.42 -2.30
N LYS A 34 -6.74 -1.76 -2.65
CA LYS A 34 -6.28 -1.67 -4.05
C LYS A 34 -5.81 -3.03 -4.56
N LEU A 35 -5.14 -3.81 -3.72
CA LEU A 35 -4.71 -5.16 -4.03
C LEU A 35 -5.91 -6.08 -4.28
N GLU A 36 -6.91 -6.07 -3.40
CA GLU A 36 -8.14 -6.85 -3.56
C GLU A 36 -8.87 -6.49 -4.87
N GLN A 37 -9.00 -5.20 -5.16
CA GLN A 37 -9.59 -4.74 -6.43
C GLN A 37 -8.78 -5.20 -7.64
N ALA A 38 -7.46 -5.06 -7.61
CA ALA A 38 -6.59 -5.48 -8.71
C ALA A 38 -6.72 -6.98 -8.99
N VAL A 39 -6.78 -7.81 -7.95
CA VAL A 39 -7.00 -9.25 -8.07
C VAL A 39 -8.37 -9.55 -8.67
N GLN A 40 -9.43 -8.90 -8.17
CA GLN A 40 -10.78 -9.11 -8.69
C GLN A 40 -10.91 -8.68 -10.16
N THR A 41 -10.34 -7.53 -10.52
CA THR A 41 -10.32 -7.04 -11.90
C THR A 41 -9.55 -8.02 -12.80
N ALA A 42 -8.38 -8.48 -12.38
CA ALA A 42 -7.59 -9.45 -13.16
C ALA A 42 -8.36 -10.76 -13.39
N ALA A 43 -9.01 -11.30 -12.36
CA ALA A 43 -9.86 -12.49 -12.48
C ALA A 43 -11.02 -12.26 -13.45
N SER A 44 -11.70 -11.11 -13.34
CA SER A 44 -12.84 -10.75 -14.20
C SER A 44 -12.43 -10.60 -15.67
N SER A 45 -11.28 -9.95 -15.91
CA SER A 45 -10.70 -9.82 -17.27
C SER A 45 -10.33 -11.18 -17.85
N PHE A 46 -9.76 -12.07 -17.05
CA PHE A 46 -9.43 -13.42 -17.48
C PHE A 46 -10.67 -14.24 -17.86
N GLU A 47 -11.73 -14.17 -17.04
CA GLU A 47 -13.01 -14.80 -17.39
C GLU A 47 -13.62 -14.25 -18.68
N GLN A 48 -13.58 -12.93 -18.88
CA GLN A 48 -14.06 -12.31 -20.11
C GLN A 48 -13.27 -12.80 -21.32
N GLN A 49 -11.95 -12.90 -21.22
CA GLN A 49 -11.10 -13.43 -22.29
C GLN A 49 -11.47 -14.89 -22.63
N ILE A 50 -11.70 -15.74 -21.63
CA ILE A 50 -12.13 -17.13 -21.86
C ILE A 50 -13.49 -17.17 -22.58
N ARG A 51 -14.44 -16.33 -22.15
CA ARG A 51 -15.77 -16.26 -22.81
C ARG A 51 -15.66 -15.83 -24.27
N ILE A 52 -14.86 -14.80 -24.54
CA ILE A 52 -14.62 -14.30 -25.91
C ILE A 52 -13.95 -15.36 -26.79
N GLN A 53 -12.99 -16.13 -26.25
CA GLN A 53 -12.37 -17.22 -27.00
C GLN A 53 -13.38 -18.32 -27.33
N LYS A 54 -14.20 -18.74 -26.36
CA LYS A 54 -15.22 -19.78 -26.59
C LYS A 54 -16.26 -19.35 -27.63
N SER A 55 -16.71 -18.10 -27.63
CA SER A 55 -17.67 -17.61 -28.63
C SER A 55 -17.11 -17.47 -30.04
N ARG A 56 -15.78 -17.45 -30.20
CA ARG A 56 -15.11 -17.40 -31.52
C ARG A 56 -14.84 -18.79 -32.10
N SER A 57 -14.92 -19.83 -31.29
CA SER A 57 -14.68 -21.23 -31.68
C SER A 57 -15.96 -22.04 -31.89
N ALA A 58 -17.13 -21.43 -31.67
CA ALA A 58 -18.45 -21.97 -31.95
C ALA A 58 -19.03 -21.32 -33.21
#